data_AF-A0A7J7FU37-F1
#
_entry.id   AF-A0A7J7FU37-F1
#
_cell.length_a   1.000
_cell.length_b   1.000
_cell.length_c   1.000
_cell.angle_alpha   90.00
_cell.angle_beta   90.00
_cell.angle_gamma   90.00
#
_symmetry.space_group_name_H-M   'P 1'
#
loop_
_entity.id
_entity.type
_entity.pdbx_description
1 polymer ?
#
loop_
_entity_poly.entity_id
_entity_poly.type
_entity_poly.pdbx_seq_one_letter_code
_entity_poly.pdbx_strand_id
1 'polypeptide(L)'
;MEDILMETDIKRQLFSHSMKGQWELVVEIYKKYAEVHRTKITISGDTALHLAVSVGQDKFVKQLVDTIYEADEHGGGGEPTAARVARSVQIGGGEEEKAPKALRIKNERGNTPLHLAAASGSLAMCDSIANKHPNLIFIQNKEQMNPLFLAALNGKKDAFLCLDNLCCDKKPLLEYCRGSNADTFLHAALNREYFDLSFQIICRYGELGNYYNEKGFTPLHVLATKPSSCKSGERLGCLDAIIYYCKFILSFFYCTFFFKKKISVGILSGCEDDLPFLFGL
;
A
#
# COMPACT_ATOMS: atom_id res chain seq x y z
N MET A 1 14.88 39.46 -3.03
CA MET A 1 14.28 39.45 -4.38
C MET A 1 14.97 38.42 -5.26
N GLU A 2 16.30 38.33 -5.21
CA GLU A 2 17.10 37.32 -5.93
C GLU A 2 16.78 35.87 -5.51
N ASP A 3 16.63 35.57 -4.22
CA ASP A 3 16.30 34.20 -3.76
C ASP A 3 14.94 33.70 -4.30
N ILE A 4 13.94 34.59 -4.34
CA ILE A 4 12.60 34.29 -4.86
C ILE A 4 12.66 34.04 -6.38
N LEU A 5 13.44 34.85 -7.11
CA LEU A 5 13.64 34.66 -8.55
C LEU A 5 14.33 33.33 -8.85
N MET A 6 15.37 32.99 -8.08
CA MET A 6 16.11 31.75 -8.22
C MET A 6 15.24 30.52 -7.94
N GLU A 7 14.42 30.55 -6.90
CA GLU A 7 13.47 29.47 -6.58
C GLU A 7 12.42 29.27 -7.71
N THR A 8 11.95 30.39 -8.29
CA THR A 8 10.98 30.36 -9.40
C THR A 8 11.59 29.80 -10.68
N ASP A 9 12.86 30.12 -10.96
CA ASP A 9 13.58 29.63 -12.14
C ASP A 9 13.96 28.15 -12.02
N ILE A 10 14.43 27.70 -10.85
CA ILE A 10 14.71 26.28 -10.61
C ILE A 10 13.43 25.46 -10.75
N LYS A 11 12.29 25.95 -10.23
CA LYS A 11 11.00 25.28 -10.39
C LYS A 11 10.59 25.14 -11.85
N ARG A 12 10.78 26.19 -12.67
CA ARG A 12 10.50 26.17 -14.11
C ARG A 12 11.42 25.21 -14.86
N GLN A 13 12.71 25.20 -14.54
CA GLN A 13 13.67 24.25 -15.12
C GLN A 13 13.31 22.81 -14.76
N LEU A 14 13.03 22.55 -13.48
CA LEU A 14 12.61 21.23 -13.00
C LEU A 14 11.37 20.72 -13.73
N PHE A 15 10.35 21.59 -13.91
CA PHE A 15 9.16 21.27 -14.69
C PHE A 15 9.52 20.96 -16.15
N SER A 16 10.28 21.84 -16.81
CA SER A 16 10.68 21.69 -18.22
C SER A 16 11.45 20.39 -18.48
N HIS A 17 12.44 20.06 -17.64
CA HIS A 17 13.22 18.83 -17.76
C HIS A 17 12.38 17.58 -17.51
N SER A 18 11.49 17.62 -16.51
CA SER A 18 10.56 16.51 -16.22
C SER A 18 9.63 16.22 -17.41
N MET A 19 9.07 17.27 -18.02
CA MET A 19 8.16 17.13 -19.17
C MET A 19 8.87 16.67 -20.45
N LYS A 20 10.15 16.99 -20.61
CA LYS A 20 11.00 16.55 -21.73
C LYS A 20 11.62 15.17 -21.52
N GLY A 21 11.45 14.56 -20.35
CA GLY A 21 12.05 13.27 -20.00
C GLY A 21 13.56 13.32 -19.76
N GLN A 22 14.12 14.50 -19.46
CA GLN A 22 15.55 14.69 -19.19
C GLN A 22 15.87 14.40 -17.72
N TRP A 23 15.68 13.14 -17.31
CA TRP A 23 15.71 12.73 -15.91
C TRP A 23 17.08 12.84 -15.25
N GLU A 24 18.17 12.76 -16.01
CA GLU A 24 19.52 13.02 -15.51
C GLU A 24 19.63 14.44 -14.93
N LEU A 25 19.14 15.44 -15.66
CA LEU A 25 19.13 16.84 -15.22
C LEU A 25 18.20 17.04 -14.01
N VAL A 26 17.08 16.31 -13.97
CA VAL A 26 16.17 16.31 -12.81
C VAL A 26 16.88 15.80 -11.56
N VAL A 27 17.67 14.72 -11.69
CA VAL A 27 18.46 14.17 -10.57
C VAL A 27 19.56 15.13 -10.14
N GLU A 28 20.24 15.80 -11.07
CA GLU A 28 21.23 16.84 -10.74
C GLU A 28 20.61 17.99 -9.94
N ILE A 29 19.43 18.47 -10.34
CA ILE A 29 18.68 19.49 -9.60
C ILE A 29 18.29 18.98 -8.20
N TYR A 30 17.82 17.73 -8.09
CA TYR A 30 17.47 17.13 -6.80
C TYR A 30 18.67 17.01 -5.86
N LYS A 31 19.86 16.70 -6.37
CA LYS A 31 21.09 16.61 -5.55
C LYS A 31 21.55 17.97 -5.06
N LYS A 32 21.35 19.01 -5.86
CA LYS A 32 21.83 20.36 -5.57
C LYS A 32 20.91 21.14 -4.62
N TYR A 33 19.59 20.90 -4.70
CA TYR A 33 18.58 21.70 -4.01
C TYR A 33 17.59 20.78 -3.27
N ALA A 34 17.71 20.67 -1.94
CA ALA A 34 16.83 19.81 -1.15
C ALA A 34 15.39 20.36 -1.05
N GLU A 35 15.22 21.67 -1.16
CA GLU A 35 13.92 22.34 -1.15
C GLU A 35 13.01 21.88 -2.30
N VAL A 36 13.58 21.48 -3.44
CA VAL A 36 12.81 21.11 -4.64
C VAL A 36 12.12 19.75 -4.51
N HIS A 37 12.54 18.91 -3.55
CA HIS A 37 11.96 17.58 -3.33
C HIS A 37 10.48 17.65 -2.97
N ARG A 38 10.04 18.76 -2.37
CA ARG A 38 8.66 18.99 -1.91
C ARG A 38 7.85 19.87 -2.88
N THR A 39 8.47 20.37 -3.94
CA THR A 39 7.86 21.34 -4.83
C THR A 39 6.86 20.70 -5.78
N LYS A 40 5.62 21.18 -5.73
CA LYS A 40 4.58 20.86 -6.70
C LYS A 40 4.83 21.63 -7.99
N ILE A 41 5.10 20.92 -9.07
CA ILE A 41 5.47 21.48 -10.37
C ILE A 41 4.33 21.46 -11.39
N THR A 42 3.29 20.63 -11.19
CA THR A 42 2.12 20.57 -12.09
C THR A 42 0.87 21.22 -11.48
N ILE A 43 -0.11 21.51 -12.35
CA ILE A 43 -1.46 21.96 -11.94
C ILE A 43 -2.20 20.90 -11.11
N SER A 44 -1.87 19.62 -11.31
CA SER A 44 -2.40 18.50 -10.55
C SER A 44 -1.65 18.29 -9.23
N GLY A 45 -0.73 19.20 -8.89
CA GLY A 45 -0.01 19.18 -7.62
C GLY A 45 1.07 18.10 -7.54
N ASP A 46 1.51 17.57 -8.67
CA ASP A 46 2.54 16.53 -8.74
C ASP A 46 3.93 17.14 -8.52
N THR A 47 4.76 16.43 -7.76
CA THR A 47 6.20 16.69 -7.67
C THR A 47 6.93 16.00 -8.83
N ALA A 48 8.22 16.29 -9.03
CA ALA A 48 8.99 15.58 -10.06
C ALA A 48 9.04 14.05 -9.81
N LEU A 49 9.05 13.61 -8.53
CA LEU A 49 8.94 12.20 -8.18
C LEU A 49 7.59 11.58 -8.59
N HIS A 50 6.47 12.29 -8.43
CA HIS A 50 5.17 11.79 -8.93
C HIS A 50 5.19 11.60 -10.45
N LEU A 51 5.80 12.52 -11.19
CA LEU A 51 5.93 12.42 -12.64
C LEU A 51 6.84 11.25 -13.05
N ALA A 52 7.99 11.09 -12.40
CA ALA A 52 8.91 9.98 -12.67
C ALA A 52 8.21 8.62 -12.49
N VAL A 53 7.41 8.49 -11.42
CA VAL A 53 6.61 7.28 -11.16
C VAL A 53 5.51 7.09 -12.20
N SER A 54 4.78 8.16 -12.55
CA SER A 54 3.70 8.10 -13.54
C SER A 54 4.20 7.68 -14.93
N VAL A 55 5.41 8.12 -15.29
CA VAL A 55 6.06 7.75 -16.57
C VAL A 55 6.69 6.34 -16.52
N GLY A 56 6.92 5.77 -15.34
CA GLY A 56 7.51 4.43 -15.18
C GLY A 56 9.04 4.42 -15.25
N GLN A 57 9.69 5.47 -14.75
CA GLN A 57 11.14 5.63 -14.84
C GLN A 57 11.86 5.00 -13.64
N ASP A 58 11.77 3.67 -13.51
CA ASP A 58 12.22 2.91 -12.32
C ASP A 58 13.63 3.30 -11.83
N LYS A 59 14.59 3.39 -12.77
CA LYS A 59 15.99 3.76 -12.49
C LYS A 59 16.09 5.14 -11.83
N PHE A 60 15.38 6.13 -12.37
CA PHE A 60 15.44 7.50 -11.86
C PHE A 60 14.60 7.67 -10.60
N VAL A 61 13.49 6.95 -10.48
CA VAL A 61 12.71 6.92 -9.24
C VAL A 61 13.59 6.47 -8.08
N LYS A 62 14.36 5.39 -8.25
CA LYS A 62 15.31 4.94 -7.24
C LYS A 62 16.34 6.03 -6.89
N GLN A 63 16.97 6.64 -7.89
CA GLN A 63 17.96 7.71 -7.67
C GLN A 63 17.37 8.93 -6.95
N LEU A 64 16.16 9.37 -7.32
CA LEU A 64 15.48 10.49 -6.68
C LEU A 64 15.12 10.16 -5.23
N VAL A 65 14.65 8.94 -4.97
CA VAL A 65 14.34 8.47 -3.62
C VAL A 65 15.60 8.40 -2.75
N ASP A 66 16.69 7.85 -3.27
CA ASP A 66 17.98 7.80 -2.56
C ASP A 66 18.47 9.22 -2.22
N THR A 67 18.39 10.15 -3.17
CA THR A 67 18.75 11.56 -2.96
C THR A 67 17.87 12.23 -1.89
N ILE A 68 16.58 11.90 -1.81
CA ILE A 68 15.68 12.40 -0.77
C ILE A 68 16.11 11.90 0.61
N TYR A 69 16.51 10.63 0.72
CA TYR A 69 17.01 10.07 1.99
C TYR A 69 18.31 10.72 2.43
N GLU A 70 19.27 10.88 1.51
CA GLU A 70 20.55 11.55 1.78
C GLU A 70 20.32 12.99 2.29
N ALA A 71 19.36 13.71 1.72
CA ALA A 71 19.02 15.07 2.13
C ALA A 71 18.28 15.14 3.47
N ASP A 72 17.48 14.14 3.84
CA ASP A 72 16.76 14.11 5.12
C ASP A 72 17.73 13.79 6.29
N GLU A 73 18.75 12.96 6.04
CA GLU A 73 19.83 12.67 7.00
C GLU A 73 20.72 13.90 7.30
N HIS A 74 20.97 14.73 6.29
CA HIS A 74 21.82 15.94 6.41
C HIS A 74 21.02 17.24 6.66
N GLY A 75 19.70 17.18 6.53
CA GLY A 75 18.78 18.33 6.50
C GLY A 75 18.00 18.61 7.79
N GLY A 76 18.44 18.05 8.93
CA GLY A 76 18.09 18.59 10.24
C GLY A 76 18.82 19.92 10.44
N GLY A 77 18.19 21.03 10.06
CA GLY A 77 18.77 22.36 10.19
C GLY A 77 19.36 22.62 11.57
N GLY A 78 20.66 22.91 11.60
CA GLY A 78 21.45 23.57 12.64
C GLY A 78 20.91 23.60 14.08
N GLU A 79 21.36 22.65 14.90
CA GLU A 79 21.76 22.95 16.28
C GLU A 79 23.12 22.28 16.57
N PRO A 80 24.08 22.98 17.19
CA PRO A 80 25.41 22.46 17.42
C PRO A 80 25.41 21.36 18.48
N THR A 81 26.32 20.42 18.26
CA THR A 81 26.63 19.15 18.92
C THR A 81 26.75 19.11 20.47
N ALA A 82 26.36 20.14 21.20
CA ALA A 82 26.43 20.19 22.67
C ALA A 82 25.18 19.62 23.38
N ALA A 83 24.00 19.62 22.74
CA ALA A 83 22.76 19.12 23.36
C ALA A 83 22.63 17.58 23.36
N ARG A 84 23.47 16.86 22.58
CA ARG A 84 23.39 15.40 22.43
C ARG A 84 23.89 14.60 23.64
N VAL A 85 24.59 15.22 24.59
CA VAL A 85 25.16 14.52 25.76
C VAL A 85 24.24 14.55 26.99
N ALA A 86 23.14 15.33 26.96
CA ALA A 86 22.25 15.46 28.12
C ALA A 86 21.05 14.48 28.13
N ARG A 87 20.79 13.72 27.06
CA ARG A 87 19.65 12.80 26.98
C ARG A 87 20.05 11.35 27.27
N SER A 88 20.81 11.15 28.34
CA SER A 88 20.88 9.86 29.03
C SER A 88 19.95 9.92 30.23
N VAL A 89 19.07 8.91 30.32
CA VAL A 89 18.01 8.71 31.32
C VAL A 89 16.66 9.36 30.95
N GLN A 90 15.92 8.73 30.04
CA GLN A 90 14.49 8.46 30.29
C GLN A 90 14.04 7.26 29.44
N ILE A 91 13.52 6.24 30.12
CA ILE A 91 12.96 5.01 29.59
C ILE A 91 11.51 5.29 29.13
N GLY A 92 11.17 4.88 27.91
CA GLY A 92 9.78 4.65 27.47
C GLY A 92 9.16 5.72 26.56
N GLY A 93 8.89 5.35 25.30
CA GLY A 93 8.10 6.12 24.34
C GLY A 93 8.80 6.25 22.98
N GLY A 94 8.57 5.29 22.08
CA GLY A 94 9.18 5.25 20.75
C GLY A 94 8.85 6.50 19.92
N GLU A 95 9.87 7.27 19.59
CA GLU A 95 9.81 8.27 18.53
C GLU A 95 9.63 7.50 17.21
N GLU A 96 8.41 7.49 16.65
CA GLU A 96 8.16 6.99 15.29
C GLU A 96 9.14 7.68 14.33
N GLU A 97 10.03 6.90 13.72
CA GLU A 97 10.90 7.35 12.65
C GLU A 97 10.03 7.76 11.45
N LYS A 98 9.68 9.06 11.40
CA LYS A 98 8.77 9.61 10.40
C LYS A 98 9.51 9.67 9.06
N ALA A 99 8.99 8.92 8.08
CA ALA A 99 9.47 8.95 6.70
C ALA A 99 9.71 10.37 6.16
N PRO A 100 10.69 10.58 5.26
CA PRO A 100 11.00 11.87 4.69
C PRO A 100 9.76 12.57 4.19
N LYS A 101 9.58 13.83 4.60
CA LYS A 101 8.36 14.61 4.30
C LYS A 101 8.07 14.68 2.80
N ALA A 102 9.10 14.63 1.96
CA ALA A 102 8.99 14.63 0.49
C ALA A 102 8.23 13.41 -0.07
N LEU A 103 8.42 12.21 0.50
CA LEU A 103 7.72 10.99 0.07
C LEU A 103 6.24 10.97 0.47
N ARG A 104 5.86 11.83 1.43
CA ARG A 104 4.49 11.97 1.94
C ARG A 104 3.70 13.08 1.23
N ILE A 105 4.33 13.83 0.32
CA ILE A 105 3.64 14.89 -0.41
C ILE A 105 2.53 14.28 -1.26
N LYS A 106 1.35 14.89 -1.15
CA LYS A 106 0.15 14.48 -1.87
C LYS A 106 -0.13 15.44 -3.02
N ASN A 107 -0.45 14.89 -4.18
CA ASN A 107 -0.97 15.65 -5.31
C ASN A 107 -2.44 16.07 -5.07
N GLU A 108 -3.07 16.73 -6.05
CA GLU A 108 -4.45 17.24 -5.90
C GLU A 108 -5.51 16.15 -5.77
N ARG A 109 -5.20 14.89 -6.09
CA ARG A 109 -6.08 13.74 -5.80
C ARG A 109 -5.82 13.13 -4.42
N GLY A 110 -4.85 13.65 -3.68
CA GLY A 110 -4.39 13.09 -2.42
C GLY A 110 -3.42 11.93 -2.58
N ASN A 111 -2.99 11.61 -3.81
CA ASN A 111 -2.07 10.50 -4.06
C ASN A 111 -0.65 10.92 -3.71
N THR A 112 0.08 10.03 -3.04
CA THR A 112 1.55 10.11 -2.90
C THR A 112 2.22 9.41 -4.08
N PRO A 113 3.55 9.51 -4.25
CA PRO A 113 4.25 8.75 -5.29
C PRO A 113 4.02 7.23 -5.16
N LEU A 114 3.90 6.71 -3.94
CA LEU A 114 3.62 5.28 -3.70
C LEU A 114 2.24 4.86 -4.23
N HIS A 115 1.22 5.72 -4.15
CA HIS A 115 -0.10 5.44 -4.74
C HIS A 115 0.00 5.23 -6.25
N LEU A 116 0.78 6.08 -6.93
CA LEU A 116 0.98 5.98 -8.37
C LEU A 116 1.80 4.74 -8.74
N ALA A 117 2.83 4.43 -7.96
CA ALA A 117 3.65 3.23 -8.16
C ALA A 117 2.80 1.97 -8.04
N ALA A 118 1.97 1.88 -6.99
CA ALA A 118 1.08 0.75 -6.77
C ALA A 118 0.03 0.60 -7.88
N ALA A 119 -0.56 1.71 -8.33
CA ALA A 119 -1.51 1.72 -9.45
C ALA A 119 -0.86 1.30 -10.79
N SER A 120 0.40 1.68 -11.02
CA SER A 120 1.15 1.29 -12.23
C SER A 120 1.47 -0.21 -12.25
N GLY A 121 1.72 -0.79 -11.07
CA GLY A 121 2.13 -2.18 -10.90
C GLY A 121 3.64 -2.41 -10.93
N SER A 122 4.47 -1.37 -10.92
CA SER A 122 5.93 -1.53 -10.86
C SER A 122 6.37 -1.95 -9.46
N LEU A 123 6.86 -3.19 -9.37
CA LEU A 123 7.45 -3.74 -8.15
C LEU A 123 8.70 -2.96 -7.75
N ALA A 124 9.55 -2.61 -8.72
CA ALA A 124 10.79 -1.89 -8.48
C ALA A 124 10.55 -0.51 -7.83
N MET A 125 9.53 0.23 -8.30
CA MET A 125 9.16 1.51 -7.69
C MET A 125 8.53 1.35 -6.32
N CYS A 126 7.65 0.37 -6.15
CA CYS A 126 7.03 0.09 -4.85
C CYS A 126 8.09 -0.24 -3.79
N ASP A 127 9.02 -1.14 -4.12
CA ASP A 127 10.13 -1.51 -3.25
C ASP A 127 11.03 -0.31 -2.95
N SER A 128 11.48 0.41 -3.98
CA SER A 128 12.37 1.58 -3.79
C SER A 128 11.77 2.64 -2.87
N ILE A 129 10.46 2.91 -2.97
CA ILE A 129 9.79 3.94 -2.19
C ILE A 129 9.44 3.45 -0.77
N ALA A 130 8.92 2.23 -0.63
CA ALA A 130 8.31 1.75 0.62
C ALA A 130 9.25 0.93 1.52
N ASN A 131 10.35 0.37 0.99
CA ASN A 131 11.22 -0.54 1.74
C ASN A 131 11.81 0.10 3.01
N LYS A 132 12.25 1.36 2.96
CA LYS A 132 12.80 2.05 4.14
C LYS A 132 11.73 2.53 5.13
N HIS A 133 10.53 2.84 4.67
CA HIS A 133 9.42 3.25 5.54
C HIS A 133 8.08 2.62 5.13
N PRO A 134 7.77 1.42 5.66
CA PRO A 134 6.52 0.72 5.39
C PRO A 134 5.27 1.52 5.77
N ASN A 135 5.39 2.48 6.69
CA ASN A 135 4.29 3.34 7.12
C ASN A 135 3.66 4.17 5.98
N LEU A 136 4.36 4.35 4.86
CA LEU A 136 3.83 5.01 3.66
C LEU A 136 2.63 4.26 3.06
N ILE A 137 2.51 2.96 3.31
CA ILE A 137 1.42 2.10 2.83
C ILE A 137 0.08 2.47 3.49
N PHE A 138 0.07 3.08 4.67
CA PHE A 138 -1.17 3.44 5.37
C PHE A 138 -1.73 4.82 4.99
N ILE A 139 -0.99 5.61 4.19
CA ILE A 139 -1.45 6.93 3.79
C ILE A 139 -2.63 6.78 2.82
N GLN A 140 -3.76 7.40 3.14
CA GLN A 140 -4.94 7.41 2.27
C GLN A 140 -5.01 8.68 1.40
N ASN A 141 -5.52 8.53 0.18
CA ASN A 141 -5.83 9.65 -0.71
C ASN A 141 -7.20 10.29 -0.39
N LYS A 142 -7.68 11.22 -1.25
CA LYS A 142 -8.97 11.90 -1.03
C LYS A 142 -10.18 10.97 -1.11
N GLU A 143 -10.04 9.82 -1.76
CA GLU A 143 -11.04 8.77 -1.85
C GLU A 143 -10.86 7.70 -0.76
N GLN A 144 -10.07 7.99 0.29
CA GLN A 144 -9.75 7.07 1.39
C GLN A 144 -8.98 5.81 0.96
N MET A 145 -8.53 5.75 -0.30
CA MET A 145 -7.76 4.61 -0.81
C MET A 145 -6.29 4.77 -0.46
N ASN A 146 -5.69 3.72 0.07
CA ASN A 146 -4.24 3.63 0.26
C ASN A 146 -3.56 3.02 -0.99
N PRO A 147 -2.20 3.01 -1.07
CA PRO A 147 -1.50 2.43 -2.21
C PRO A 147 -1.86 0.96 -2.47
N LEU A 148 -2.01 0.16 -1.42
CA LEU A 148 -2.36 -1.26 -1.54
C LEU A 148 -3.75 -1.45 -2.18
N PHE A 149 -4.72 -0.60 -1.81
CA PHE A 149 -6.04 -0.56 -2.42
C PHE A 149 -5.96 -0.25 -3.91
N LEU A 150 -5.13 0.73 -4.30
CA LEU A 150 -4.94 1.08 -5.70
C LEU A 150 -4.30 -0.05 -6.52
N ALA A 151 -3.37 -0.82 -5.95
CA ALA A 151 -2.84 -2.01 -6.60
C ALA A 151 -3.96 -3.04 -6.87
N ALA A 152 -4.83 -3.29 -5.89
CA ALA A 152 -5.97 -4.18 -6.04
C ALA A 152 -7.01 -3.67 -7.05
N LEU A 153 -7.35 -2.38 -6.99
CA LEU A 153 -8.27 -1.73 -7.92
C LEU A 153 -7.78 -1.79 -9.38
N ASN A 154 -6.47 -1.86 -9.60
CA ASN A 154 -5.87 -1.95 -10.94
C ASN A 154 -5.39 -3.37 -11.29
N GLY A 155 -5.68 -4.38 -10.46
CA GLY A 155 -5.32 -5.77 -10.74
C GLY A 155 -3.82 -6.04 -10.69
N LYS A 156 -3.04 -5.16 -10.06
CA LYS A 156 -1.57 -5.22 -10.03
C LYS A 156 -1.11 -6.18 -8.95
N LYS A 157 -1.22 -7.48 -9.23
CA LYS A 157 -0.94 -8.56 -8.27
C LYS A 157 0.45 -8.45 -7.64
N ASP A 158 1.48 -8.25 -8.44
CA ASP A 158 2.86 -8.29 -7.95
C ASP A 158 3.19 -7.06 -7.08
N ALA A 159 2.68 -5.88 -7.46
CA ALA A 159 2.78 -4.68 -6.63
C ALA A 159 1.99 -4.82 -5.32
N PHE A 160 0.79 -5.41 -5.37
CA PHE A 160 0.02 -5.71 -4.17
C PHE A 160 0.81 -6.62 -3.21
N LEU A 161 1.33 -7.74 -3.72
CA LEU A 161 2.10 -8.70 -2.90
C LEU A 161 3.41 -8.10 -2.38
N CYS A 162 4.08 -7.26 -3.16
CA CYS A 162 5.28 -6.54 -2.74
C CYS A 162 4.97 -5.64 -1.53
N LEU A 163 3.97 -4.76 -1.64
CA LEU A 163 3.58 -3.86 -0.56
C LEU A 163 3.06 -4.62 0.66
N ASP A 164 2.29 -5.69 0.43
CA ASP A 164 1.79 -6.57 1.49
C ASP A 164 2.92 -7.21 2.30
N ASN A 165 3.95 -7.72 1.63
CA ASN A 165 5.08 -8.37 2.29
C ASN A 165 5.99 -7.38 3.02
N LEU A 166 6.06 -6.12 2.59
CA LEU A 166 6.78 -5.05 3.29
C LEU A 166 6.05 -4.63 4.59
N CYS A 167 4.76 -4.94 4.72
CA CYS A 167 3.97 -4.61 5.88
C CYS A 167 4.11 -5.70 6.97
N CYS A 168 4.80 -5.36 8.07
CA CYS A 168 5.03 -6.30 9.17
C CYS A 168 3.82 -6.44 10.13
N ASP A 169 2.94 -5.44 10.20
CA ASP A 169 1.72 -5.47 11.02
C ASP A 169 0.47 -5.38 10.15
N LYS A 170 -0.27 -6.49 10.05
CA LYS A 170 -1.49 -6.59 9.23
C LYS A 170 -2.72 -5.97 9.89
N LYS A 171 -2.70 -5.77 11.21
CA LYS A 171 -3.84 -5.19 11.95
C LYS A 171 -4.20 -3.77 11.50
N PRO A 172 -3.26 -2.81 11.42
CA PRO A 172 -3.58 -1.50 10.87
C PRO A 172 -4.06 -1.60 9.43
N LEU A 173 -3.51 -2.52 8.63
CA LEU A 173 -3.89 -2.64 7.24
C LEU A 173 -5.36 -3.06 7.03
N LEU A 174 -5.91 -3.90 7.92
CA LEU A 174 -7.34 -4.25 7.92
C LEU A 174 -8.24 -3.07 8.31
N GLU A 175 -7.77 -2.14 9.13
CA GLU A 175 -8.50 -0.91 9.47
C GLU A 175 -8.57 0.03 8.26
N TYR A 176 -7.49 0.12 7.47
CA TYR A 176 -7.38 0.99 6.30
C TYR A 176 -7.72 0.32 4.96
N CYS A 177 -8.38 -0.84 4.97
CA CYS A 177 -8.67 -1.61 3.76
C CYS A 177 -9.81 -1.04 2.90
N ARG A 178 -10.49 0.02 3.37
CA ARG A 178 -11.70 0.58 2.77
C ARG A 178 -11.39 1.81 1.92
N GLY A 179 -11.90 1.81 0.69
CA GLY A 179 -11.92 2.98 -0.17
C GLY A 179 -13.23 3.76 -0.02
N SER A 180 -13.50 4.62 -1.01
CA SER A 180 -14.79 5.31 -1.13
C SER A 180 -15.93 4.29 -1.22
N ASN A 181 -17.08 4.61 -0.61
CA ASN A 181 -18.25 3.74 -0.47
C ASN A 181 -18.08 2.52 0.48
N ALA A 182 -17.06 2.54 1.34
CA ALA A 182 -16.70 1.43 2.23
C ALA A 182 -16.39 0.10 1.52
N ASP A 183 -16.14 0.11 0.21
CA ASP A 183 -15.65 -1.06 -0.52
C ASP A 183 -14.27 -1.44 0.03
N THR A 184 -14.06 -2.73 0.30
CA THR A 184 -12.71 -3.24 0.59
C THR A 184 -11.95 -3.47 -0.71
N PHE A 185 -10.62 -3.56 -0.66
CA PHE A 185 -9.83 -3.90 -1.86
C PHE A 185 -10.22 -5.27 -2.47
N LEU A 186 -10.83 -6.17 -1.69
CA LEU A 186 -11.41 -7.41 -2.19
C LEU A 186 -12.69 -7.18 -3.02
N HIS A 187 -13.58 -6.28 -2.57
CA HIS A 187 -14.73 -5.85 -3.36
C HIS A 187 -14.28 -5.27 -4.70
N ALA A 188 -13.29 -4.38 -4.66
CA ALA A 188 -12.74 -3.74 -5.86
C ALA A 188 -12.14 -4.75 -6.85
N ALA A 189 -11.32 -5.69 -6.36
CA ALA A 189 -10.70 -6.73 -7.19
C ALA A 189 -11.74 -7.65 -7.84
N LEU A 190 -12.74 -8.12 -7.07
CA LEU A 190 -13.82 -8.97 -7.59
C LEU A 190 -14.74 -8.22 -8.55
N ASN A 191 -15.03 -6.94 -8.25
CA ASN A 191 -15.87 -6.11 -9.10
C ASN A 191 -15.27 -5.92 -10.50
N ARG A 192 -13.94 -5.92 -10.60
CA ARG A 192 -13.16 -5.83 -11.85
C ARG A 192 -12.65 -7.19 -12.34
N GLU A 193 -13.09 -8.28 -11.72
CA GLU A 193 -12.83 -9.66 -12.16
C GLU A 193 -11.34 -10.07 -12.13
N TYR A 194 -10.55 -9.47 -11.23
CA TYR A 194 -9.15 -9.85 -11.01
C TYR A 194 -9.04 -11.08 -10.11
N PHE A 195 -9.57 -12.21 -10.57
CA PHE A 195 -9.76 -13.43 -9.76
C PHE A 195 -8.46 -13.95 -9.12
N ASP A 196 -7.34 -13.92 -9.84
CA ASP A 196 -6.04 -14.35 -9.30
C ASP A 196 -5.60 -13.51 -8.10
N LEU A 197 -5.80 -12.19 -8.18
CA LEU A 197 -5.48 -11.28 -7.10
C LEU A 197 -6.52 -11.41 -5.97
N SER A 198 -7.80 -11.52 -6.30
CA SER A 198 -8.85 -11.80 -5.31
C SER A 198 -8.54 -13.05 -4.51
N PHE A 199 -8.08 -14.12 -5.17
CA PHE A 199 -7.66 -15.36 -4.51
C PHE A 199 -6.51 -15.12 -3.52
N GLN A 200 -5.46 -14.42 -3.94
CA GLN A 200 -4.34 -14.06 -3.07
C GLN A 200 -4.79 -13.22 -1.86
N ILE A 201 -5.70 -12.28 -2.08
CA ILE A 201 -6.29 -11.45 -1.03
C ILE A 201 -7.04 -12.32 -0.01
N ILE A 202 -7.87 -13.25 -0.45
CA ILE A 202 -8.66 -14.12 0.45
C ILE A 202 -7.74 -14.99 1.31
N CYS A 203 -6.68 -15.56 0.71
CA CYS A 203 -5.72 -16.38 1.46
C CYS A 203 -5.02 -15.59 2.58
N ARG A 204 -4.82 -14.28 2.39
CA ARG A 204 -4.10 -13.42 3.34
C ARG A 204 -5.03 -12.68 4.31
N TYR A 205 -6.25 -12.38 3.85
CA TYR A 205 -7.23 -11.50 4.48
C TYR A 205 -8.63 -12.12 4.47
N GLY A 206 -8.75 -13.38 4.92
CA GLY A 206 -10.02 -14.13 4.90
C GLY A 206 -11.18 -13.42 5.62
N GLU A 207 -10.87 -12.61 6.64
CA GLU A 207 -11.87 -11.82 7.39
C GLU A 207 -12.63 -10.82 6.50
N LEU A 208 -12.01 -10.32 5.41
CA LEU A 208 -12.65 -9.38 4.47
C LEU A 208 -13.85 -9.97 3.74
N GLY A 209 -13.97 -11.31 3.68
CA GLY A 209 -15.11 -11.99 3.04
C GLY A 209 -16.47 -11.64 3.67
N ASN A 210 -16.48 -11.14 4.91
CA ASN A 210 -17.71 -10.81 5.64
C ASN A 210 -18.00 -9.31 5.72
N TYR A 211 -17.11 -8.47 5.17
CA TYR A 211 -17.27 -7.03 5.24
C TYR A 211 -18.37 -6.60 4.28
N TYR A 212 -19.23 -5.69 4.72
CA TYR A 212 -20.22 -5.06 3.88
C TYR A 212 -19.74 -3.68 3.43
N ASN A 213 -20.01 -3.34 2.17
CA ASN A 213 -19.86 -1.96 1.68
C ASN A 213 -21.10 -1.12 2.04
N GLU A 214 -21.11 0.16 1.65
CA GLU A 214 -22.25 1.06 1.90
C GLU A 214 -23.57 0.58 1.29
N LYS A 215 -23.51 -0.28 0.26
CA LYS A 215 -24.69 -0.88 -0.37
C LYS A 215 -25.19 -2.13 0.36
N GLY A 216 -24.52 -2.54 1.44
CA GLY A 216 -24.83 -3.77 2.17
C GLY A 216 -24.35 -5.04 1.47
N PHE A 217 -23.52 -4.93 0.43
CA PHE A 217 -22.99 -6.09 -0.29
C PHE A 217 -21.68 -6.57 0.34
N THR A 218 -21.52 -7.89 0.33
CA THR A 218 -20.26 -8.56 0.69
C THR A 218 -19.47 -8.81 -0.59
N PRO A 219 -18.19 -9.19 -0.51
CA PRO A 219 -17.44 -9.54 -1.71
C PRO A 219 -18.07 -10.71 -2.47
N LEU A 220 -18.71 -11.65 -1.75
CA LEU A 220 -19.44 -12.77 -2.36
C LEU A 220 -20.68 -12.28 -3.14
N HIS A 221 -21.43 -11.32 -2.61
CA HIS A 221 -22.53 -10.69 -3.34
C HIS A 221 -22.01 -10.06 -4.64
N VAL A 222 -20.89 -9.32 -4.59
CA VAL A 222 -20.27 -8.72 -5.78
C VAL A 222 -19.87 -9.79 -6.81
N LEU A 223 -19.22 -10.88 -6.38
CA LEU A 223 -18.83 -11.98 -7.26
C LEU A 223 -20.03 -12.64 -7.97
N ALA A 224 -21.15 -12.81 -7.25
CA ALA A 224 -22.37 -13.39 -7.81
C ALA A 224 -23.02 -12.52 -8.89
N THR A 225 -22.75 -11.21 -8.91
CA THR A 225 -23.26 -10.29 -9.95
C THR A 225 -22.44 -10.29 -11.24
N LYS A 226 -21.28 -10.97 -11.29
CA LYS A 226 -20.38 -10.91 -12.45
C LYS A 226 -20.83 -11.88 -13.55
N PRO A 227 -20.92 -11.45 -14.82
CA PRO A 227 -21.35 -12.33 -15.91
C PRO A 227 -20.29 -13.37 -16.29
N SER A 228 -19.00 -13.09 -16.08
CA SER A 228 -17.89 -14.01 -16.35
C SER A 228 -17.82 -15.20 -15.38
N SER A 229 -18.26 -15.03 -14.13
CA SER A 229 -18.45 -16.16 -13.20
C SER A 229 -19.60 -17.08 -13.63
N CYS A 230 -20.47 -16.59 -14.53
CA CYS A 230 -21.65 -17.30 -15.06
C CYS A 230 -21.51 -17.73 -16.53
N LYS A 231 -20.33 -17.63 -17.15
CA LYS A 231 -20.08 -18.22 -18.48
C LYS A 231 -19.72 -19.70 -18.34
N SER A 232 -20.72 -20.55 -18.23
CA SER A 232 -20.64 -21.90 -18.79
C SER A 232 -21.99 -22.59 -18.80
N GLY A 233 -22.44 -22.93 -20.02
CA GLY A 233 -23.35 -24.06 -20.27
C GLY A 233 -22.67 -25.42 -20.05
N GLU A 234 -21.59 -25.45 -19.27
CA GLU A 234 -20.98 -26.62 -18.67
C GLU A 234 -21.22 -26.47 -17.16
N ARG A 235 -21.88 -27.44 -16.56
CA ARG A 235 -22.56 -27.38 -15.25
C ARG A 235 -21.69 -27.07 -14.00
N LEU A 236 -20.44 -26.60 -14.13
CA LEU A 236 -19.47 -26.57 -13.02
C LEU A 236 -18.67 -25.26 -12.82
N GLY A 237 -18.66 -24.29 -13.75
CA GLY A 237 -17.78 -23.12 -13.59
C GLY A 237 -18.14 -22.16 -12.42
N CYS A 238 -19.42 -21.84 -12.25
CA CYS A 238 -19.89 -20.94 -11.19
C CYS A 238 -19.81 -21.58 -9.80
N LEU A 239 -20.12 -22.87 -9.74
CA LEU A 239 -20.04 -23.68 -8.54
C LEU A 239 -18.59 -23.89 -8.16
N ASP A 240 -17.62 -24.07 -9.06
CA ASP A 240 -16.23 -24.21 -8.63
C ASP A 240 -15.68 -22.95 -7.97
N ALA A 241 -15.92 -21.74 -8.51
CA ALA A 241 -15.46 -20.51 -7.86
C ALA A 241 -16.19 -20.25 -6.52
N ILE A 242 -17.51 -20.44 -6.48
CA ILE A 242 -18.33 -20.23 -5.27
C ILE A 242 -18.11 -21.35 -4.24
N ILE A 243 -18.01 -22.62 -4.65
CA ILE A 243 -17.66 -23.77 -3.80
C ILE A 243 -16.21 -23.65 -3.35
N TYR A 244 -15.29 -23.14 -4.15
CA TYR A 244 -13.92 -22.87 -3.71
C TYR A 244 -13.91 -21.75 -2.67
N TYR A 245 -14.64 -20.65 -2.91
CA TYR A 245 -14.80 -19.54 -1.97
C TYR A 245 -15.52 -19.98 -0.69
N CYS A 246 -16.59 -20.76 -0.81
CA CYS A 246 -17.39 -21.28 0.30
C CYS A 246 -16.68 -22.42 1.04
N LYS A 247 -16.00 -23.36 0.38
CA LYS A 247 -15.16 -24.39 1.04
C LYS A 247 -13.97 -23.74 1.73
N PHE A 248 -13.32 -22.75 1.13
CA PHE A 248 -12.21 -22.06 1.75
C PHE A 248 -12.67 -21.20 2.91
N ILE A 249 -13.75 -20.42 2.77
CA ILE A 249 -14.36 -19.71 3.90
C ILE A 249 -14.81 -20.71 4.98
N LEU A 250 -15.61 -21.73 4.67
CA LEU A 250 -16.05 -22.73 5.65
C LEU A 250 -14.88 -23.50 6.30
N SER A 251 -13.83 -23.85 5.55
CA SER A 251 -12.62 -24.51 6.07
C SER A 251 -11.73 -23.56 6.88
N PHE A 252 -11.61 -22.30 6.48
CA PHE A 252 -10.87 -21.27 7.21
C PHE A 252 -11.62 -20.87 8.48
N PHE A 253 -12.95 -20.84 8.45
CA PHE A 253 -13.81 -20.70 9.62
C PHE A 253 -13.69 -21.94 10.52
N TYR A 254 -13.68 -23.16 9.99
CA TYR A 254 -13.40 -24.36 10.78
C TYR A 254 -12.02 -24.28 11.45
N CYS A 255 -10.97 -23.92 10.72
CA CYS A 255 -9.61 -23.80 11.26
C CYS A 255 -9.45 -22.63 12.24
N THR A 256 -9.99 -21.44 11.95
CA THR A 256 -9.86 -20.26 12.83
C THR A 256 -10.79 -20.34 14.05
N PHE A 257 -11.97 -20.96 13.93
CA PHE A 257 -12.84 -21.25 15.07
C PHE A 257 -12.17 -22.29 15.98
N PHE A 258 -11.55 -23.34 15.43
CA PHE A 258 -10.75 -24.29 16.23
C PHE A 258 -9.48 -23.66 16.83
N PHE A 259 -8.76 -22.80 16.10
CA PHE A 259 -7.57 -22.12 16.62
C PHE A 259 -7.91 -21.07 17.69
N LYS A 260 -8.97 -20.26 17.51
CA LYS A 260 -9.44 -19.32 18.54
C LYS A 260 -10.00 -20.06 19.76
N LYS A 261 -10.70 -21.20 19.60
CA LYS A 261 -11.08 -22.05 20.73
C LYS A 261 -9.86 -22.67 21.43
N LYS A 262 -8.84 -23.15 20.71
CA LYS A 262 -7.60 -23.66 21.32
C LYS A 262 -6.83 -22.59 22.09
N ILE A 263 -6.82 -21.34 21.62
CA ILE A 263 -6.12 -20.24 22.33
C ILE A 263 -6.93 -19.73 23.52
N SER A 264 -8.27 -19.67 23.44
CA SER A 264 -9.12 -19.28 24.58
C SER A 264 -9.32 -20.40 25.62
N VAL A 265 -9.11 -21.67 25.25
CA VAL A 265 -9.16 -22.81 26.18
C VAL A 265 -7.75 -23.20 26.69
N GLY A 266 -6.68 -22.74 26.03
CA GLY A 266 -5.29 -23.07 26.35
C GLY A 266 -4.67 -22.35 27.56
N ILE A 267 -5.44 -21.59 28.36
CA ILE A 267 -4.96 -21.00 29.63
C ILE A 267 -5.48 -21.76 30.86
N LEU A 268 -6.36 -22.76 30.71
CA LEU A 268 -6.79 -23.55 31.87
C LEU A 268 -6.69 -25.05 31.60
N SER A 269 -5.70 -25.62 32.30
CA SER A 269 -5.55 -27.01 32.72
C SER A 269 -5.36 -28.06 31.64
N GLY A 270 -4.23 -28.77 31.76
CA GLY A 270 -3.93 -29.96 31.00
C GLY A 270 -4.85 -31.13 31.36
N CYS A 271 -5.08 -31.97 30.36
CA CYS A 271 -5.00 -33.42 30.48
C CYS A 271 -4.99 -33.99 29.07
N GLU A 272 -4.15 -35.00 28.90
CA GLU A 272 -3.97 -35.81 27.70
C GLU A 272 -5.21 -36.66 27.39
N ASP A 273 -5.21 -37.17 26.17
CA ASP A 273 -5.94 -38.34 25.66
C ASP A 273 -7.35 -38.19 25.03
N ASP A 274 -7.53 -39.01 23.99
CA ASP A 274 -8.72 -39.32 23.18
C ASP A 274 -9.06 -38.46 21.95
N LEU A 275 -8.32 -38.72 20.85
CA LEU A 275 -8.87 -38.70 19.49
C LEU A 275 -9.34 -40.12 19.13
N PRO A 276 -10.59 -40.30 18.68
CA PRO A 276 -10.74 -40.93 17.37
C PRO A 276 -11.95 -40.43 16.53
N PHE A 277 -11.88 -40.75 15.24
CA PHE A 277 -12.92 -40.70 14.20
C PHE A 277 -13.30 -39.33 13.62
N LEU A 278 -12.87 -39.10 12.37
CA LEU A 278 -13.68 -38.48 11.31
C LEU A 278 -12.97 -38.56 9.95
N PHE A 279 -13.07 -39.73 9.31
CA PHE A 279 -13.06 -39.85 7.85
C PHE A 279 -14.04 -40.97 7.47
N GLY A 280 -15.13 -40.60 6.79
CA GLY A 280 -16.12 -41.55 6.30
C GLY A 280 -17.37 -40.86 5.78
N LEU A 281 -17.36 -40.60 4.46
CA LEU A 281 -18.44 -40.17 3.55
C LEU A 281 -18.90 -38.71 3.59
#